data_AF-A0A2V9X877-F1
#
_entry.id   AF-A0A2V9X877-F1
#
_cell.length_a   1.000
_cell.length_b   1.000
_cell.length_c   1.000
_cell.angle_alpha   90.00
_cell.angle_beta   90.00
_cell.angle_gamma   90.00
#
_symmetry.space_group_name_H-M   'P 1'
#
loop_
_entity.id
_entity.type
_entity.pdbx_description
1 polymer ?
#
loop_
_entity_poly.entity_id
_entity_poly.type
_entity_poly.pdbx_seq_one_letter_code
_entity_poly.pdbx_strand_id
1 'polypeptide(L)'
;MKKTELIGDFLNDVREQRLFREQKAAEWPDDDRNARCAEGLAELHTWVSERPANDPLIVRLDHALEALYADDVDSGGFVPMVTDRLARFRFHNGPPESCEDFIVRLTEAIEAYVKSEKEEEE
;
A
#
# COMPACT_ATOMS: atom_id res chain seq x y z
N MET A 1 7.88 -20.02 -5.66
CA MET A 1 7.05 -19.25 -6.61
C MET A 1 7.49 -17.80 -6.54
N LYS A 2 7.51 -17.07 -7.65
CA LYS A 2 7.81 -15.62 -7.66
C LYS A 2 6.53 -14.85 -7.31
N LYS A 3 6.68 -13.64 -6.77
CA LYS A 3 5.57 -12.69 -6.64
C LYS A 3 5.08 -12.27 -8.03
N THR A 4 3.80 -11.91 -8.10
CA THR A 4 3.15 -11.41 -9.31
C THR A 4 3.65 -10.01 -9.67
N GLU A 5 3.29 -9.55 -10.87
CA GLU A 5 3.59 -8.19 -11.33
C GLU A 5 2.88 -7.15 -10.45
N LEU A 6 1.62 -7.38 -10.05
CA LEU A 6 0.85 -6.47 -9.18
C LEU A 6 1.49 -6.27 -7.80
N ILE A 7 2.02 -7.33 -7.19
CA ILE A 7 2.78 -7.18 -5.93
C ILE A 7 4.10 -6.43 -6.17
N GLY A 8 4.73 -6.60 -7.34
CA GLY A 8 5.89 -5.81 -7.75
C GLY A 8 5.56 -4.32 -7.89
N ASP A 9 4.43 -4.00 -8.53
CA ASP A 9 3.97 -2.62 -8.72
C ASP A 9 3.55 -1.99 -7.39
N PHE A 10 2.92 -2.76 -6.50
CA PHE A 10 2.61 -2.30 -5.15
C PHE A 10 3.88 -1.94 -4.37
N LEU A 11 4.93 -2.77 -4.47
CA LEU A 11 6.24 -2.46 -3.88
C LEU A 11 6.88 -1.22 -4.50
N ASN A 12 6.69 -0.98 -5.80
CA ASN A 12 7.14 0.25 -6.45
C ASN A 12 6.41 1.48 -5.89
N ASP A 13 5.08 1.45 -5.73
CA ASP A 13 4.32 2.58 -5.14
C ASP A 13 4.76 2.82 -3.68
N VAL A 14 4.95 1.76 -2.89
CA VAL A 14 5.50 1.89 -1.52
C VAL A 14 6.86 2.60 -1.54
N ARG A 15 7.72 2.28 -2.51
CA ARG A 15 9.03 2.93 -2.68
C ARG A 15 8.89 4.40 -3.10
N GLU A 16 7.99 4.71 -4.02
CA GLU A 16 7.75 6.08 -4.49
C GLU A 16 7.19 6.97 -3.37
N GLN A 17 6.23 6.46 -2.60
CA GLN A 17 5.71 7.17 -1.42
C GLN A 17 6.79 7.40 -0.37
N ARG A 18 7.68 6.41 -0.16
CA ARG A 18 8.83 6.58 0.74
C ARG A 18 9.72 7.73 0.27
N LEU A 19 10.12 7.74 -0.99
CA LEU A 19 11.01 8.79 -1.54
C LEU A 19 10.36 10.17 -1.42
N PHE A 20 9.05 10.28 -1.69
CA PHE A 20 8.30 11.51 -1.47
C PHE A 20 8.34 11.96 0.00
N ARG A 21 8.15 11.03 0.94
CA ARG A 21 8.21 11.33 2.38
C ARG A 21 9.62 11.71 2.85
N GLU A 22 10.67 11.09 2.34
CA GLU A 22 12.06 11.47 2.60
C GLU A 22 12.34 12.90 2.11
N GLN A 23 11.87 13.26 0.90
CA GLN A 23 11.97 14.63 0.39
C GLN A 23 11.24 15.62 1.31
N LYS A 24 10.02 15.28 1.76
CA LYS A 24 9.27 16.15 2.68
C LYS A 24 9.90 16.26 4.06
N ALA A 25 10.55 15.22 4.57
CA ALA A 25 11.31 15.30 5.81
C ALA A 25 12.51 16.25 5.68
N ALA A 26 13.18 16.30 4.51
CA ALA A 26 14.24 17.25 4.26
C ALA A 26 13.74 18.71 4.11
N GLU A 27 12.56 18.90 3.52
CA GLU A 27 11.92 20.22 3.42
C GLU A 27 11.40 20.75 4.77
N TRP A 28 10.96 19.86 5.66
CA TRP A 28 10.31 20.19 6.94
C TRP A 28 10.91 19.40 8.11
N PRO A 29 12.17 19.68 8.51
CA PRO A 29 12.91 18.85 9.47
C PRO A 29 12.34 18.85 10.90
N ASP A 30 11.59 19.89 11.28
CA ASP A 30 10.91 19.97 12.58
C ASP A 30 9.60 19.16 12.62
N ASP A 31 9.16 18.64 11.47
CA ASP A 31 7.97 17.78 11.34
C ASP A 31 8.39 16.31 11.17
N ASP A 32 8.48 15.61 12.30
CA ASP A 32 8.92 14.21 12.40
C ASP A 32 7.99 13.21 11.67
N ARG A 33 6.77 13.62 11.32
CA ARG A 33 5.76 12.76 10.69
C ARG A 33 6.23 12.21 9.34
N ASN A 34 6.93 13.03 8.55
CA ASN A 34 7.43 12.59 7.24
C ASN A 34 8.56 11.58 7.39
N ALA A 35 9.52 11.82 8.30
CA ALA A 35 10.62 10.89 8.57
C ALA A 35 10.11 9.54 9.08
N ARG A 36 9.18 9.57 10.05
CA ARG A 36 8.54 8.35 10.59
C ARG A 36 7.75 7.58 9.52
N CYS A 37 7.00 8.28 8.67
CA CYS A 37 6.27 7.67 7.57
C CYS A 37 7.22 7.01 6.57
N ALA A 38 8.31 7.68 6.19
CA ALA A 38 9.33 7.11 5.31
C ALA A 38 9.98 5.84 5.90
N GLU A 39 10.32 5.86 7.19
CA GLU A 39 10.85 4.68 7.89
C GLU A 39 9.83 3.53 7.91
N GLY A 40 8.56 3.83 8.19
CA GLY A 40 7.46 2.87 8.11
C GLY A 40 7.35 2.24 6.72
N LEU A 41 7.35 3.05 5.65
CA LEU A 41 7.27 2.55 4.28
C LEU A 41 8.50 1.70 3.89
N ALA A 42 9.69 2.01 4.41
CA ALA A 42 10.88 1.18 4.24
C ALA A 42 10.74 -0.19 4.92
N GLU A 43 10.20 -0.21 6.15
CA GLU A 43 9.89 -1.44 6.88
C GLU A 43 8.82 -2.25 6.14
N LEU A 44 7.74 -1.61 5.67
CA LEU A 44 6.67 -2.25 4.92
C LEU A 44 7.18 -2.88 3.63
N HIS A 45 7.96 -2.13 2.85
CA HIS A 45 8.56 -2.64 1.62
C HIS A 45 9.39 -3.90 1.90
N THR A 46 10.23 -3.86 2.94
CA THR A 46 11.07 -5.00 3.34
C THR A 46 10.22 -6.18 3.80
N TRP A 47 9.26 -5.94 4.69
CA TRP A 47 8.36 -6.94 5.23
C TRP A 47 7.57 -7.64 4.12
N VAL A 48 7.01 -6.90 3.17
CA VAL A 48 6.32 -7.48 2.02
C VAL A 48 7.30 -8.21 1.12
N SER A 49 8.50 -7.68 0.86
CA SER A 49 9.52 -8.28 -0.02
C SER A 49 10.09 -9.61 0.49
N GLU A 50 10.25 -9.76 1.79
CA GLU A 50 10.83 -10.97 2.41
C GLU A 50 9.81 -12.11 2.55
N ARG A 51 8.51 -11.80 2.53
CA ARG A 51 7.47 -12.84 2.63
C ARG A 51 7.45 -13.77 1.41
N PRO A 52 7.20 -15.07 1.58
CA PRO A 52 6.99 -16.00 0.48
C PRO A 52 5.82 -15.58 -0.41
N ALA A 53 5.91 -15.86 -1.71
CA ALA A 53 4.82 -15.56 -2.65
C ALA A 53 3.51 -16.31 -2.35
N ASN A 54 3.59 -17.44 -1.62
CA ASN A 54 2.44 -18.22 -1.19
C ASN A 54 1.99 -17.89 0.24
N ASP A 55 2.51 -16.83 0.84
CA ASP A 55 2.03 -16.35 2.13
C ASP A 55 0.55 -15.92 2.01
N PRO A 56 -0.36 -16.40 2.88
CA PRO A 56 -1.79 -16.12 2.74
C PRO A 56 -2.14 -14.64 2.68
N LEU A 57 -1.39 -13.77 3.36
CA LEU A 57 -1.64 -12.33 3.33
C LEU A 57 -1.22 -11.71 1.98
N ILE A 58 -0.10 -12.17 1.43
CA ILE A 58 0.39 -11.72 0.12
C ILE A 58 -0.54 -12.19 -0.99
N VAL A 59 -1.02 -13.43 -0.93
CA VAL A 59 -1.99 -13.97 -1.90
C VAL A 59 -3.32 -13.22 -1.84
N ARG A 60 -3.82 -12.92 -0.63
CA ARG A 60 -5.07 -12.16 -0.48
C ARG A 60 -4.93 -10.73 -1.03
N LEU A 61 -3.82 -10.06 -0.72
CA LEU A 61 -3.53 -8.73 -1.27
C LEU A 61 -3.46 -8.78 -2.79
N ASP A 62 -2.76 -9.76 -3.36
CA ASP A 62 -2.62 -9.94 -4.81
C ASP A 62 -3.99 -10.09 -5.49
N HIS A 63 -4.86 -10.96 -4.97
CA HIS A 63 -6.21 -11.14 -5.50
C HIS A 63 -7.06 -9.87 -5.36
N ALA A 64 -6.91 -9.12 -4.26
CA ALA A 64 -7.63 -7.87 -4.07
C ALA A 64 -7.17 -6.80 -5.07
N LEU A 65 -5.86 -6.70 -5.34
CA LEU A 65 -5.30 -5.83 -6.36
C LEU A 65 -5.74 -6.27 -7.76
N GLU A 66 -5.73 -7.57 -8.06
CA GLU A 66 -6.22 -8.10 -9.34
C GLU A 66 -7.69 -7.71 -9.56
N ALA A 67 -8.53 -7.86 -8.54
CA ALA A 67 -9.94 -7.47 -8.61
C ALA A 67 -10.13 -5.95 -8.75
N LEU A 68 -9.24 -5.14 -8.16
CA LEU A 68 -9.27 -3.69 -8.26
C LEU A 68 -8.92 -3.19 -9.67
N TYR A 69 -7.99 -3.86 -10.35
CA TYR A 69 -7.50 -3.47 -11.67
C TYR A 69 -8.04 -4.34 -12.81
N ALA A 70 -9.02 -5.22 -12.55
CA ALA A 70 -9.55 -6.16 -13.52
C ALA A 70 -10.18 -5.46 -14.75
N ASP A 71 -10.80 -4.30 -14.54
CA ASP A 71 -11.56 -3.57 -15.57
C ASP A 71 -10.83 -2.31 -16.07
N ASP A 72 -9.71 -1.93 -15.44
CA ASP A 72 -9.05 -0.64 -15.63
C ASP A 72 -7.68 -0.82 -16.32
N VAL A 73 -7.72 -1.09 -17.63
CA VAL A 73 -6.53 -1.31 -18.48
C VAL A 73 -5.81 0.01 -18.83
N ASP A 74 -6.32 1.18 -18.40
CA ASP A 74 -5.81 2.49 -18.84
C ASP A 74 -5.44 3.47 -17.70
N SER A 75 -5.62 3.11 -16.43
CA SER A 75 -5.12 3.91 -15.32
C SER A 75 -3.66 3.50 -15.02
N GLY A 76 -2.70 4.19 -15.65
CA GLY A 76 -1.26 3.97 -15.47
C GLY A 76 -0.71 4.25 -14.06
N GLY A 77 -1.52 4.13 -13.00
CA GLY A 77 -1.16 4.36 -11.60
C GLY A 77 -2.17 3.72 -10.64
N PHE A 78 -1.78 3.57 -9.37
CA PHE A 78 -2.64 3.00 -8.35
C PHE A 78 -3.90 3.84 -8.10
N VAL A 79 -5.02 3.19 -7.79
CA VAL A 79 -6.26 3.89 -7.38
C VAL A 79 -5.94 4.82 -6.20
N PRO A 80 -6.38 6.09 -6.21
CA PRO A 80 -6.01 7.08 -5.19
C PRO A 80 -6.18 6.62 -3.75
N MET A 81 -7.15 5.74 -3.50
CA MET A 81 -7.39 5.12 -2.21
C MET A 81 -6.20 4.31 -1.66
N VAL A 82 -5.48 3.57 -2.52
CA VAL A 82 -4.31 2.77 -2.12
C VAL A 82 -3.14 3.71 -1.81
N THR A 83 -2.87 4.64 -2.71
CA THR A 83 -1.81 5.64 -2.57
C THR A 83 -2.02 6.52 -1.33
N ASP A 84 -3.26 6.95 -1.06
CA ASP A 84 -3.61 7.73 0.15
C ASP A 84 -3.36 6.95 1.44
N ARG A 85 -3.65 5.63 1.44
CA ARG A 85 -3.37 4.77 2.60
C ARG A 85 -1.87 4.62 2.82
N LEU A 86 -1.09 4.39 1.77
CA LEU A 86 0.38 4.33 1.87
C LEU A 86 0.94 5.66 2.40
N ALA A 87 0.47 6.78 1.88
CA ALA A 87 0.90 8.10 2.32
C ALA A 87 0.62 8.35 3.81
N ARG A 88 -0.37 7.69 4.42
CA ARG A 88 -0.74 7.88 5.83
C ARG A 88 -0.14 6.82 6.76
N PHE A 89 0.51 5.77 6.24
CA PHE A 89 1.09 4.71 7.05
C PHE A 89 2.10 5.29 8.05
N ARG A 90 1.81 5.13 9.35
CA ARG A 90 2.58 5.70 10.47
C ARG A 90 2.84 7.22 10.38
N PHE A 91 2.00 7.95 9.65
CA PHE A 91 2.15 9.41 9.53
C PHE A 91 1.63 10.15 10.77
N HIS A 92 0.55 9.69 11.40
CA HIS A 92 -0.06 10.33 12.56
C HIS A 92 0.50 9.83 13.90
N ASN A 93 0.41 10.68 14.93
CA ASN A 93 0.76 10.31 16.30
C ASN A 93 -0.31 9.37 16.85
N GLY A 94 0.02 8.08 16.87
CA GLY A 94 -0.79 6.99 17.39
C GLY A 94 0.10 5.78 17.68
N PRO A 95 -0.46 4.69 18.25
CA PRO A 95 0.29 3.44 18.36
C PRO A 95 0.77 3.04 16.95
N PRO A 96 2.05 2.65 16.80
CA PRO A 96 2.58 2.29 15.49
C PRO A 96 1.81 1.08 14.96
N GLU A 97 1.15 1.26 13.82
CA GLU A 97 0.50 0.19 13.09
C GLU A 97 1.57 -0.79 12.58
N SER A 98 1.36 -2.08 12.79
CA SER A 98 2.27 -3.10 12.27
C SER A 98 2.14 -3.22 10.74
N CYS A 99 3.19 -3.70 10.07
CA CYS A 99 3.11 -3.95 8.62
C CYS A 99 2.01 -4.98 8.28
N GLU A 100 1.80 -5.96 9.16
CA GLU A 100 0.74 -6.96 9.01
C GLU A 100 -0.65 -6.33 9.10
N ASP A 101 -0.92 -5.55 10.15
CA ASP A 101 -2.22 -4.88 10.34
C ASP A 101 -2.52 -3.93 9.19
N PHE A 102 -1.51 -3.20 8.72
CA PHE A 102 -1.66 -2.30 7.57
C PHE A 102 -2.06 -3.06 6.30
N ILE A 103 -1.37 -4.17 5.97
CA ILE A 103 -1.69 -4.98 4.80
C ILE A 103 -3.09 -5.58 4.91
N VAL A 104 -3.49 -6.09 6.08
CA VAL A 104 -4.84 -6.60 6.30
C VAL A 104 -5.88 -5.51 6.03
N ARG A 105 -5.74 -4.33 6.65
CA ARG A 105 -6.69 -3.22 6.51
C ARG A 105 -6.73 -2.62 5.11
N LEU A 106 -5.57 -2.54 4.44
CA LEU A 106 -5.50 -2.11 3.05
C LEU A 106 -6.27 -3.09 2.16
N THR A 107 -6.02 -4.39 2.34
CA THR A 107 -6.68 -5.45 1.56
C THR A 107 -8.20 -5.43 1.77
N GLU A 108 -8.65 -5.36 3.02
CA GLU A 108 -10.08 -5.25 3.37
C GLU A 108 -10.75 -4.05 2.71
N ALA A 109 -10.03 -2.94 2.61
CA ALA A 109 -10.58 -1.74 2.02
C ALA A 109 -10.61 -1.76 0.49
N ILE A 110 -9.65 -2.43 -0.14
CA ILE A 110 -9.69 -2.72 -1.57
C ILE A 110 -10.90 -3.61 -1.86
N GLU A 111 -11.07 -4.69 -1.10
CA GLU A 111 -12.22 -5.61 -1.24
C GLU A 111 -13.56 -4.88 -1.04
N ALA A 112 -13.65 -4.00 -0.04
CA ALA A 112 -14.85 -3.21 0.21
C ALA A 112 -15.16 -2.22 -0.92
N TYR A 113 -14.12 -1.58 -1.47
CA TYR A 113 -14.26 -0.66 -2.61
C TYR A 113 -14.72 -1.41 -3.86
N VAL A 114 -14.05 -2.51 -4.23
CA VAL A 114 -14.46 -3.33 -5.38
C VAL A 114 -15.89 -3.83 -5.24
N LYS A 115 -16.32 -4.16 -4.02
CA LYS A 115 -17.70 -4.55 -3.75
C LYS A 115 -18.68 -3.40 -3.96
N SER A 116 -18.37 -2.18 -3.50
CA SER A 116 -19.27 -1.03 -3.67
C SER A 116 -19.44 -0.65 -5.14
N GLU A 117 -18.37 -0.65 -5.94
CA GLU A 117 -18.47 -0.32 -7.37
C GLU A 117 -19.40 -1.30 -8.10
N LYS A 118 -19.35 -2.59 -7.75
CA LYS A 118 -20.23 -3.61 -8.35
C LYS A 118 -21.70 -3.49 -7.96
N GLU A 119 -21.99 -2.99 -6.75
CA GLU A 119 -23.37 -2.75 -6.30
C GLU A 119 -23.98 -1.49 -6.94
N GLU A 120 -23.16 -0.55 -7.43
CA GLU A 120 -23.62 0.66 -8.14
C GLU A 120 -23.91 0.41 -9.64
N GLU A 121 -23.39 -0.69 -10.20
CA GLU A 121 -23.60 -1.09 -11.60
C GLU A 121 -24.88 -1.95 -11.83
N GLU A 122 -25.52 -2.43 -10.76
CA GLU A 122 -26.79 -3.22 -10.78
C GLU A 122 -28.06 -2.36 -10.66
#